data_AF-A0A534AR77-F1
#
_entry.id   AF-A0A534AR77-F1
#
_cell.length_a   1.000
_cell.length_b   1.000
_cell.length_c   1.000
_cell.angle_alpha   90.00
_cell.angle_beta   90.00
_cell.angle_gamma   90.00
#
_symmetry.space_group_name_H-M   'P 1'
#
loop_
_entity.id
_entity.type
_entity.pdbx_description
1 polymer ?
#
loop_
_entity_poly.entity_id
_entity_poly.type
_entity_poly.pdbx_seq_one_letter_code
_entity_poly.pdbx_strand_id
1 'polypeptide(L)' 'KGVHLERWRHAYGCGQWFNVARHTVTHEVLSVYAMTDAPPAHS' A
#
# COMPACT_ATOMS: atom_id res chain seq x y z
N LYS A 1 -11.16 -2.57 -9.41
CA LYS A 1 -10.31 -2.23 -10.58
C LYS A 1 -10.08 -0.73 -10.50
N GLY A 2 -8.84 -0.29 -10.36
CA GLY A 2 -8.52 1.10 -10.03
C GLY A 2 -7.48 1.14 -8.91
N VAL A 3 -7.42 2.22 -8.15
CA VAL A 3 -6.58 2.30 -6.95
C VAL A 3 -7.19 1.47 -5.82
N HIS A 4 -6.38 0.61 -5.22
CA HIS A 4 -6.73 -0.18 -4.05
C HIS A 4 -5.75 0.11 -2.91
N LEU A 5 -6.27 0.17 -1.69
CA LEU A 5 -5.49 0.27 -0.47
C LEU A 5 -5.27 -1.15 0.08
N GLU A 6 -4.04 -1.61 0.01
CA GLU A 6 -3.62 -2.97 0.34
C GLU A 6 -2.75 -2.98 1.59
N ARG A 7 -2.72 -4.10 2.30
CA ARG A 7 -1.78 -4.37 3.40
C ARG A 7 -0.79 -5.42 2.98
N TRP A 8 0.49 -5.07 3.03
CA TRP A 8 1.58 -5.95 2.65
C TRP A 8 2.46 -6.24 3.86
N ARG A 9 3.08 -7.43 3.87
CA ARG A 9 4.05 -7.84 4.89
C ARG A 9 5.39 -8.09 4.23
N HIS A 10 6.47 -7.57 4.80
CA HIS A 10 7.81 -7.88 4.35
C HIS A 10 8.25 -9.27 4.86
N ALA A 11 7.60 -10.32 4.36
CA ALA A 11 7.68 -11.68 4.90
C ALA A 11 9.10 -12.28 4.89
N TYR A 12 9.92 -11.91 3.90
CA TYR A 12 11.29 -12.38 3.74
C TYR A 12 12.34 -11.36 4.24
N GLY A 13 11.91 -10.39 5.06
CA GLY A 13 12.78 -9.38 5.64
C GLY A 13 12.36 -9.07 7.08
N CYS A 14 12.06 -7.81 7.38
CA CYS A 14 11.73 -7.37 8.73
C CYS A 14 10.40 -7.92 9.29
N GLY A 15 9.59 -8.59 8.47
CA GLY A 15 8.31 -9.18 8.89
C GLY A 15 7.22 -8.16 9.23
N GLN A 16 7.51 -6.86 9.12
CA GLN A 16 6.60 -5.77 9.43
C GLN A 16 5.50 -5.64 8.38
N TRP A 17 4.35 -5.14 8.82
CA TRP A 17 3.21 -4.79 7.98
C TRP A 17 3.24 -3.31 7.64
N PHE A 18 2.79 -2.99 6.43
CA PHE A 18 2.62 -1.62 5.94
C PHE A 18 1.47 -1.57 4.94
N ASN A 19 0.98 -0.36 4.67
CA ASN A 19 -0.08 -0.13 3.71
C ASN A 19 0.49 0.35 2.37
N VAL A 20 -0.19 0.01 1.27
CA VAL A 20 0.18 0.40 -0.09
C VAL A 20 -1.07 0.87 -0.85
N ALA A 21 -1.00 2.03 -1.48
CA ALA A 21 -1.96 2.43 -2.50
C ALA A 21 -1.44 1.98 -3.86
N ARG A 22 -2.13 1.05 -4.53
CA ARG A 22 -1.69 0.45 -5.79
C ARG A 22 -2.81 0.44 -6.82
N HIS A 23 -2.50 0.80 -8.07
CA HIS A 23 -3.44 0.67 -9.15
C HIS A 23 -3.49 -0.78 -9.66
N THR A 24 -4.61 -1.48 -9.52
CA THR A 24 -4.70 -2.93 -9.75
C THR A 24 -4.68 -3.35 -11.23
N VAL A 25 -4.63 -2.39 -12.16
CA VAL A 25 -4.52 -2.68 -13.61
C VAL A 25 -3.10 -2.47 -14.11
N THR A 26 -2.51 -1.33 -13.76
CA THR A 26 -1.15 -0.95 -14.18
C THR A 26 -0.09 -1.50 -13.25
N HIS A 27 -0.48 -1.92 -12.05
CA HIS A 27 0.38 -2.36 -10.94
C HIS A 27 1.29 -1.26 -10.38
N GLU A 28 1.06 -0.01 -10.76
CA GLU A 28 1.77 1.15 -10.23
C GLU A 28 1.50 1.32 -8.73
N VAL A 29 2.57 1.49 -7.95
CA VAL A 29 2.51 1.84 -6.52
C VAL A 29 2.50 3.34 -6.40
N LEU A 30 1.38 3.90 -5.96
CA LEU A 30 1.17 5.34 -5.85
C LEU A 30 1.65 5.90 -4.51
N SER A 31 1.57 5.10 -3.44
CA SER A 31 2.05 5.49 -2.10
C SER A 31 2.27 4.29 -1.19
N VAL A 32 3.18 4.48 -0.23
CA VAL A 32 3.46 3.55 0.87
C VAL A 32 3.38 4.34 2.17
N TYR A 33 2.67 3.83 3.17
CA TYR A 33 2.42 4.53 4.43
C TYR A 33 2.37 3.54 5.59
N ALA A 34 2.63 4.03 6.82
CA ALA A 34 2.64 3.18 7.99
C ALA A 34 1.25 2.65 8.32
N MET A 35 1.20 1.60 9.14
CA MET A 35 -0.07 0.99 9.59
C MET A 35 -0.97 1.97 10.36
N THR A 36 -0.37 2.94 11.04
CA THR A 36 -1.05 3.94 11.87
C THR A 36 -1.34 5.24 11.14
N ASP A 37 -0.78 5.43 9.95
CA ASP A 37 -1.01 6.64 9.17
C ASP A 37 -2.39 6.62 8.56
N ALA A 38 -3.00 7.80 8.44
CA ALA A 38 -4.20 7.95 7.65
C ALA A 38 -3.91 7.55 6.19
N PRO A 39 -4.88 6.94 5.48
CA PRO A 39 -4.71 6.67 4.07
C PRO A 39 -4.47 7.98 3.30
N PRO A 40 -3.58 7.98 2.30
CA PRO A 40 -3.29 9.17 1.53
C PRO A 40 -4.56 9.67 0.85
N ALA A 41 -4.77 10.99 0.91
CA ALA A 41 -5.83 11.66 0.17
C ALA A 41 -5.45 11.69 -1.31
N HIS A 42 -5.59 10.55 -1.99
CA HIS A 42 -5.51 10.53 -3.45
C HIS A 42 -6.88 10.90 -4.02
N SER A 43 -6.88 11.95 -4.84
CA SER A 43 -8.01 12.39 -5.67
C SER A 43 -8.34 11.36 -6.76
#